data_AF-A0A140DSY2-F1
#
_entry.id   AF-A0A140DSY2-F1
#
_cell.length_a   1.000
_cell.length_b   1.000
_cell.length_c   1.000
_cell.angle_alpha   90.00
_cell.angle_beta   90.00
_cell.angle_gamma   90.00
#
_symmetry.space_group_name_H-M   'P 1'
#
loop_
_entity.id
_entity.type
_entity.pdbx_description
1 polymer ?
#
loop_
_entity_poly.entity_id
_entity_poly.type
_entity_poly.pdbx_seq_one_letter_code
_entity_poly.pdbx_strand_id
1 'polypeptide(L)'
;MMAVKVKNSLENTALELFGLDASRVQNISTSPGIGQMLVEVTLVPAFPECPRCGGHNIVVFNYTPRVINHDVLTDRKCTLIYNARRYKCKDCHRTYGEDNPFAMKRQRISILTGKAIIEDLRSPNETFASVGERHHVSATTVMKIFDMCVSYPVPVKLCRVMQIDETYSFKSDDSKYVCMLLDYDAQSPVDVLPSRKRSIWQLISESFPEARETEWSTSRPICTGPTGR
;
A
#
# COMPACT_ATOMS: atom_id res chain seq x y z
N MET A 1 23.92 -2.11 28.57
CA MET A 1 22.58 -2.72 28.53
C MET A 1 21.68 -1.96 29.48
N MET A 2 20.82 -1.07 28.98
CA MET A 2 19.75 -0.52 29.82
C MET A 2 18.57 -1.47 29.71
N ALA A 3 18.27 -2.16 30.82
CA ALA A 3 17.14 -3.06 30.91
C ALA A 3 15.85 -2.30 30.59
N VAL A 4 15.05 -2.87 29.70
CA VAL A 4 13.70 -2.39 29.42
C VAL A 4 12.97 -2.37 30.75
N LYS A 5 12.50 -1.19 31.18
CA LYS A 5 11.54 -1.09 32.30
C LYS A 5 10.16 -1.49 31.75
N VAL A 6 10.00 -2.74 31.31
CA VAL A 6 8.66 -3.31 31.14
C VAL A 6 8.11 -3.47 32.54
N LYS A 7 7.13 -2.66 32.88
CA LYS A 7 6.59 -2.62 34.24
C LYS A 7 5.45 -3.62 34.40
N ASN A 8 4.67 -3.95 33.36
CA ASN A 8 3.41 -4.71 33.50
C ASN A 8 3.01 -5.59 32.27
N SER A 9 2.12 -6.56 32.49
CA SER A 9 1.56 -7.49 31.48
C SER A 9 0.98 -6.79 30.23
N LEU A 10 0.30 -5.65 30.40
CA LEU A 10 -0.27 -4.87 29.30
C LEU A 10 0.79 -4.29 28.34
N GLU A 11 1.97 -3.95 28.85
CA GLU A 11 3.07 -3.42 28.03
C GLU A 11 3.69 -4.53 27.19
N ASN A 12 3.77 -5.76 27.70
CA ASN A 12 4.19 -6.94 26.93
C ASN A 12 3.20 -7.23 25.79
N THR A 13 1.90 -7.22 26.07
CA THR A 13 0.87 -7.39 25.02
C THR A 13 0.97 -6.27 23.97
N ALA A 14 1.23 -5.04 24.38
CA ALA A 14 1.45 -3.94 23.44
C ALA A 14 2.67 -4.22 22.54
N LEU A 15 3.81 -4.63 23.09
CA LEU A 15 5.00 -4.97 22.29
C LEU A 15 4.70 -6.02 21.21
N GLU A 16 4.00 -7.09 21.57
CA GLU A 16 3.57 -8.13 20.63
C GLU A 16 2.63 -7.56 19.55
N LEU A 17 1.64 -6.77 19.95
CA LEU A 17 0.64 -6.17 19.05
C LEU A 17 1.25 -5.22 18.01
N PHE A 18 2.35 -4.54 18.34
CA PHE A 18 3.08 -3.66 17.42
C PHE A 18 4.24 -4.38 16.68
N GLY A 19 4.47 -5.66 16.94
CA GLY A 19 5.59 -6.40 16.37
C GLY A 19 6.95 -5.84 16.81
N LEU A 20 7.04 -5.37 18.06
CA LEU A 20 8.24 -4.72 18.58
C LEU A 20 9.13 -5.70 19.32
N ASP A 21 10.40 -5.69 18.93
CA ASP A 21 11.45 -6.30 19.74
C ASP A 21 11.71 -5.43 20.98
N ALA A 22 11.51 -6.01 22.16
CA ALA A 22 11.76 -5.36 23.44
C ALA A 22 13.18 -4.80 23.52
N SER A 23 14.17 -5.42 22.88
CA SER A 23 15.56 -4.95 22.86
C SER A 23 15.73 -3.55 22.27
N ARG A 24 14.81 -3.16 21.37
CA ARG A 24 14.82 -1.87 20.67
C ARG A 24 14.02 -0.79 21.39
N VAL A 25 13.31 -1.11 22.47
CA VAL A 25 12.41 -0.20 23.17
C VAL A 25 13.10 0.34 24.42
N GLN A 26 13.23 1.67 24.50
CA GLN A 26 13.73 2.35 25.69
C GLN A 26 12.63 2.55 26.73
N ASN A 27 11.45 2.96 26.28
CA ASN A 27 10.30 3.21 27.13
C ASN A 27 9.02 2.88 26.36
N ILE A 28 8.07 2.26 27.04
CA ILE A 28 6.71 2.03 26.57
C ILE A 28 5.76 2.33 27.71
N SER A 29 4.64 2.98 27.40
CA SER A 29 3.55 3.17 28.35
C SER A 29 2.22 3.02 27.61
N THR A 30 1.23 2.51 28.33
CA THR A 30 -0.14 2.40 27.81
C THR A 30 -1.06 3.22 28.69
N SER A 31 -1.89 4.04 28.08
CA SER A 31 -2.91 4.84 28.79
C SER A 31 -4.26 4.76 28.08
N PRO A 32 -5.37 4.78 28.84
CA PRO A 32 -6.69 4.89 28.24
C PRO A 32 -6.90 6.32 27.71
N GLY A 33 -7.31 6.44 26.46
CA GLY A 33 -7.84 7.67 25.87
C GLY A 33 -9.37 7.63 25.77
N ILE A 34 -9.97 8.73 25.32
CA ILE A 34 -11.42 8.80 25.08
C ILE A 34 -11.76 7.86 23.91
N GLY A 35 -12.40 6.73 24.22
CA GLY A 35 -12.82 5.72 23.23
C GLY A 35 -11.68 5.02 22.48
N GLN A 36 -10.43 5.13 22.96
CA GLN A 36 -9.26 4.56 22.30
C GLN A 36 -8.17 4.17 23.31
N MET A 37 -7.29 3.26 22.92
CA MET A 37 -6.06 2.96 23.67
C MET A 37 -4.90 3.78 23.11
N LEU A 38 -4.17 4.48 23.98
CA LEU A 38 -2.96 5.20 23.61
C LEU A 38 -1.74 4.42 24.07
N VAL A 39 -0.81 4.17 23.16
CA VAL A 39 0.46 3.52 23.46
C VAL A 39 1.56 4.48 23.10
N GLU A 40 2.33 4.92 24.09
CA GLU A 40 3.46 5.81 23.89
C GLU A 40 4.76 5.01 23.89
N VAL A 41 5.58 5.19 22.87
CA VAL A 41 6.82 4.42 22.68
C VAL A 41 7.99 5.33 22.36
N THR A 42 9.12 5.06 23.01
CA THR A 42 10.43 5.63 22.72
C THR A 42 11.41 4.49 22.47
N LEU A 43 12.07 4.47 21.32
CA LEU A 43 13.06 3.44 20.96
C LEU A 43 14.42 3.70 21.62
N VAL A 44 15.34 2.73 21.65
CA VAL A 44 16.74 2.96 22.03
C VAL A 44 17.43 3.84 20.96
N PRO A 45 18.21 4.87 21.34
CA PRO A 45 18.83 5.77 20.36
C PRO A 45 19.92 5.05 19.56
N ALA A 46 19.81 5.11 18.23
CA ALA A 46 20.74 4.44 17.31
C ALA A 46 21.95 5.30 16.89
N PHE A 47 21.88 6.64 17.07
CA PHE A 47 22.90 7.61 16.62
C PHE A 47 23.46 7.34 15.20
N PRO A 48 22.62 7.30 14.15
CA PRO A 48 23.08 7.02 12.80
C PRO A 48 23.95 8.16 12.26
N GLU A 49 24.88 7.82 11.36
CA GLU A 49 25.80 8.77 10.72
C GLU A 49 25.07 9.96 10.08
N CYS A 50 25.74 11.10 10.00
CA CYS A 50 25.15 12.27 9.39
C CYS A 50 24.89 12.03 7.88
N PRO A 51 23.64 12.15 7.39
CA PRO A 51 23.33 11.92 5.98
C PRO A 51 23.92 12.98 5.03
N ARG A 52 24.53 14.05 5.56
CA ARG A 52 25.15 15.12 4.78
C ARG A 52 26.68 14.98 4.68
N CYS A 53 27.35 14.64 5.78
CA CYS A 53 28.82 14.65 5.85
C CYS A 53 29.44 13.34 6.36
N GLY A 54 28.64 12.33 6.70
CA GLY A 54 29.12 11.05 7.22
C GLY A 54 29.67 11.08 8.65
N GLY A 55 29.64 12.23 9.34
CA GLY A 55 30.19 12.36 10.69
C GLY A 55 29.41 11.59 11.76
N HIS A 56 30.13 11.08 12.77
CA HIS A 56 29.59 10.29 13.90
C HIS A 56 29.33 11.12 15.15
N ASN A 57 29.71 12.40 15.16
CA ASN A 57 29.50 13.28 16.31
C ASN A 57 28.04 13.78 16.37
N ILE A 58 27.14 12.87 16.74
CA ILE A 58 25.69 13.06 16.70
C ILE A 58 25.12 13.20 18.10
N VAL A 59 24.25 14.19 18.30
CA VAL A 59 23.50 14.36 19.55
C VAL A 59 22.00 14.37 19.30
N VAL A 60 21.23 13.96 20.31
CA VAL A 60 19.79 14.16 20.33
C VAL A 60 19.52 15.65 20.51
N PHE A 61 18.88 16.27 19.54
CA PHE A 61 18.55 17.69 19.57
C PHE A 61 17.18 17.92 20.20
N ASN A 62 16.15 17.25 19.69
CA ASN A 62 14.76 17.37 20.14
C ASN A 62 14.02 16.05 19.95
N TYR A 63 12.83 15.94 20.54
CA TYR A 63 11.85 14.90 20.24
C TYR A 63 10.71 15.47 19.40
N THR A 64 10.13 14.66 18.54
CA THR A 64 8.98 15.01 17.70
C THR A 64 7.98 13.86 17.77
N PRO A 65 6.91 13.97 18.57
CA PRO A 65 5.92 12.92 18.68
C PRO A 65 5.23 12.70 17.33
N ARG A 66 5.07 11.42 16.96
CA ARG A 66 4.40 10.98 15.75
C ARG A 66 3.20 10.12 16.15
N VAL A 67 2.01 10.63 15.84
CA VAL A 67 0.75 9.93 16.05
C VAL A 67 0.53 9.00 14.86
N ILE A 68 0.39 7.70 15.14
CA ILE A 68 0.25 6.62 14.17
C ILE A 68 -1.02 5.84 14.52
N ASN A 69 -1.93 5.68 13.57
CA ASN A 69 -3.09 4.82 13.74
C ASN A 69 -2.65 3.35 13.65
N HIS A 70 -3.03 2.55 14.64
CA HIS A 70 -2.71 1.13 14.72
C HIS A 70 -3.97 0.34 15.07
N ASP A 71 -4.84 0.19 14.09
CA ASP A 71 -6.12 -0.46 14.25
C ASP A 71 -6.03 -1.97 14.01
N VAL A 72 -5.43 -2.67 14.97
CA VAL A 72 -5.38 -4.15 15.01
C VAL A 72 -6.40 -4.70 16.01
N LEU A 73 -6.91 -3.86 16.91
CA LEU A 73 -7.91 -4.24 17.90
C LEU A 73 -9.31 -4.04 17.32
N THR A 74 -10.02 -5.13 17.05
CA THR A 74 -11.34 -5.13 16.38
C THR A 74 -12.40 -4.28 17.08
N ASP A 75 -12.33 -4.16 18.41
CA ASP A 75 -13.38 -3.51 19.21
C ASP A 75 -13.02 -2.09 19.65
N ARG A 76 -11.76 -1.66 19.51
CA ARG A 76 -11.27 -0.40 20.06
C ARG A 76 -10.15 0.18 19.24
N LYS A 77 -10.32 1.43 18.80
CA LYS A 77 -9.25 2.22 18.20
C LYS A 77 -7.99 2.20 19.07
N CYS A 78 -6.84 1.95 18.44
CA CYS A 78 -5.54 2.07 19.09
C CYS A 78 -4.63 3.04 18.33
N THR A 79 -4.01 3.94 19.09
CA THR A 79 -3.12 4.98 18.57
C THR A 79 -1.74 4.83 19.20
N LEU A 80 -0.73 4.69 18.35
CA LEU A 80 0.67 4.68 18.75
C LEU A 80 1.24 6.11 18.69
N ILE A 81 1.75 6.59 19.81
CA ILE A 81 2.46 7.86 19.94
C ILE A 81 3.95 7.53 19.98
N TYR A 82 4.61 7.64 18.83
CA TYR A 82 6.04 7.40 18.71
C TYR A 82 6.83 8.70 18.97
N ASN A 83 7.58 8.74 20.06
CA ASN A 83 8.45 9.85 20.41
C ASN A 83 9.76 9.81 19.61
N ALA A 84 9.67 10.11 18.31
CA ALA A 84 10.81 10.08 17.40
C ALA A 84 11.82 11.17 17.74
N ARG A 85 13.12 10.82 17.75
CA ARG A 85 14.18 11.80 17.93
C ARG A 85 14.44 12.61 16.67
N ARG A 86 14.93 13.83 16.88
CA ARG A 86 15.69 14.59 15.90
C ARG A 86 17.14 14.61 16.32
N TYR A 87 18.00 14.12 15.44
CA TYR A 87 19.45 14.17 15.61
C TYR A 87 20.01 15.48 15.07
N LYS A 88 21.13 15.93 15.64
CA LYS A 88 21.94 17.04 15.13
C LYS A 88 23.40 16.60 15.06
N CYS A 89 24.00 16.75 13.88
CA CYS A 89 25.44 16.56 13.70
C CYS A 89 26.18 17.77 14.25
N LYS A 90 27.21 17.55 15.08
CA LYS A 90 28.05 18.64 15.60
C LYS A 90 29.05 19.16 14.58
N ASP A 91 29.42 18.37 13.58
CA ASP A 91 30.43 18.73 12.59
C ASP A 91 29.87 19.65 11.49
N CYS A 92 28.70 19.31 10.92
CA CYS A 92 28.07 20.09 9.84
C CYS A 92 26.75 20.79 10.23
N HIS A 93 26.35 20.68 11.50
CA HIS A 93 25.14 21.27 12.10
C HIS A 93 23.79 20.85 11.47
N ARG A 94 23.79 19.84 10.59
CA ARG A 94 22.57 19.32 9.97
C ARG A 94 21.70 18.62 11.01
N THR A 95 20.38 18.85 10.94
CA THR A 95 19.39 18.09 11.71
C THR A 95 18.63 17.11 10.82
N TYR A 96 18.28 15.95 11.36
CA TYR A 96 17.55 14.89 10.65
C TYR A 96 16.73 14.06 11.63
N GLY A 97 15.68 13.42 11.12
CA GLY A 97 14.79 12.59 11.94
C GLY A 97 15.34 11.20 12.14
N GLU A 98 14.96 10.59 13.26
CA GLU A 98 15.06 9.16 13.48
C GLU A 98 14.20 8.38 12.49
N ASP A 99 14.67 7.20 12.08
CA ASP A 99 13.91 6.32 11.22
C ASP A 99 12.68 5.78 11.96
N ASN A 100 11.57 5.62 11.24
CA ASN A 100 10.30 5.20 11.81
C ASN A 100 10.00 3.76 11.37
N PRO A 101 10.19 2.75 12.25
CA PRO A 101 9.94 1.35 11.89
C PRO A 101 8.44 0.97 11.95
N PHE A 102 7.58 1.84 12.47
CA PHE A 102 6.20 1.49 12.80
C PHE A 102 5.23 1.78 11.66
N ALA A 103 5.42 2.90 10.96
CA ALA A 103 4.48 3.41 9.99
C ALA A 103 4.96 3.20 8.55
N MET A 104 3.99 3.05 7.63
CA MET A 104 4.28 3.09 6.20
C MET A 104 4.93 4.44 5.84
N LYS A 105 5.86 4.43 4.89
CA LYS A 105 6.59 5.64 4.46
C LYS A 105 5.61 6.76 4.11
N ARG A 106 5.82 7.95 4.70
CA ARG A 106 4.99 9.15 4.52
C ARG A 106 3.54 9.04 4.98
N GLN A 107 3.17 7.97 5.69
CA GLN A 107 1.84 7.79 6.26
C GLN A 107 1.86 7.86 7.79
N ARG A 108 0.67 8.00 8.37
CA ARG A 108 0.43 7.94 9.82
C ARG A 108 -0.34 6.66 10.19
N ILE A 109 -0.04 5.56 9.52
CA ILE A 109 -0.70 4.27 9.69
C ILE A 109 0.36 3.22 9.85
N SER A 110 0.16 2.32 10.81
CA SER A 110 1.10 1.25 11.07
C SER A 110 1.17 0.28 9.88
N ILE A 111 2.31 -0.39 9.75
CA ILE A 111 2.51 -1.40 8.71
C ILE A 111 1.49 -2.54 8.86
N LEU A 112 1.15 -2.93 10.10
CA LEU A 112 0.20 -4.00 10.38
C LEU A 112 -1.24 -3.61 9.99
N THR A 113 -1.68 -2.39 10.32
CA THR A 113 -2.99 -1.90 9.88
C THR A 113 -3.05 -1.77 8.36
N GLY A 114 -1.98 -1.30 7.72
CA GLY A 114 -1.88 -1.30 6.25
C GLY A 114 -2.10 -2.68 5.65
N LYS A 115 -1.46 -3.73 6.20
CA LYS A 115 -1.64 -5.11 5.76
C LYS A 115 -3.08 -5.60 5.96
N ALA A 116 -3.68 -5.32 7.12
CA ALA A 116 -5.06 -5.70 7.40
C ALA A 116 -6.05 -5.04 6.43
N ILE A 117 -5.86 -3.76 6.13
CA ILE A 117 -6.64 -3.03 5.12
C ILE A 117 -6.54 -3.72 3.75
N ILE A 118 -5.33 -4.09 3.31
CA ILE A 118 -5.14 -4.76 2.01
C ILE A 118 -5.77 -6.16 1.99
N GLU A 119 -5.71 -6.90 3.10
CA GLU A 119 -6.34 -8.21 3.21
C GLU A 119 -7.87 -8.12 3.15
N ASP A 120 -8.49 -7.14 3.82
CA ASP A 120 -9.93 -6.88 3.74
C ASP A 120 -10.36 -6.57 2.30
N LEU A 121 -9.57 -5.75 1.59
CA LEU A 121 -9.82 -5.36 0.20
C LEU A 121 -9.64 -6.51 -0.81
N ARG A 122 -9.16 -7.69 -0.38
CA ARG A 122 -9.14 -8.89 -1.23
C ARG A 122 -10.55 -9.42 -1.49
N SER A 123 -11.50 -9.15 -0.59
CA SER A 123 -12.91 -9.53 -0.78
C SER A 123 -13.56 -8.64 -1.85
N PRO A 124 -14.15 -9.21 -2.92
CA PRO A 124 -14.75 -8.42 -3.99
C PRO A 124 -16.01 -7.64 -3.56
N ASN A 125 -16.57 -7.99 -2.40
CA ASN A 125 -17.77 -7.33 -1.84
C ASN A 125 -17.41 -6.15 -0.92
N GLU A 126 -16.13 -5.92 -0.62
CA GLU A 126 -15.69 -4.83 0.24
C GLU A 126 -15.52 -3.54 -0.54
N THR A 127 -15.90 -2.43 0.10
CA THR A 127 -15.73 -1.08 -0.46
C THR A 127 -14.66 -0.33 0.32
N PHE A 128 -14.00 0.65 -0.30
CA PHE A 128 -13.05 1.50 0.43
C PHE A 128 -13.69 2.24 1.62
N ALA A 129 -15.01 2.53 1.55
CA ALA A 129 -15.74 3.15 2.63
C ALA A 129 -15.98 2.19 3.80
N SER A 130 -16.45 0.96 3.54
CA SER A 130 -16.67 -0.05 4.59
C SER A 130 -15.38 -0.45 5.29
N VAL A 131 -14.30 -0.65 4.54
CA VAL A 131 -12.97 -0.93 5.10
C VAL A 131 -12.45 0.27 5.89
N GLY A 132 -12.67 1.49 5.40
CA GLY A 132 -12.27 2.71 6.10
C GLY A 132 -12.96 2.85 7.46
N GLU A 133 -14.26 2.61 7.51
CA GLU A 133 -15.04 2.65 8.74
C GLU A 133 -14.54 1.62 9.77
N ARG A 134 -14.30 0.38 9.32
CA ARG A 134 -13.78 -0.72 10.15
C ARG A 134 -12.41 -0.43 10.74
N HIS A 135 -11.52 0.23 9.97
CA HIS A 135 -10.15 0.56 10.38
C HIS A 135 -10.00 2.01 10.91
N HIS A 136 -11.12 2.69 11.20
CA HIS A 136 -11.18 4.05 11.71
C HIS A 136 -10.35 5.07 10.90
N VAL A 137 -10.34 4.92 9.57
CA VAL A 137 -9.66 5.80 8.59
C VAL A 137 -10.62 6.26 7.51
N SER A 138 -10.30 7.35 6.81
CA SER A 138 -11.15 7.78 5.69
C SER A 138 -11.00 6.86 4.48
N ALA A 139 -12.04 6.73 3.66
CA ALA A 139 -11.99 5.98 2.40
C ALA A 139 -10.82 6.45 1.50
N THR A 140 -10.54 7.75 1.44
CA THR A 140 -9.39 8.31 0.72
C THR A 140 -8.04 7.81 1.25
N THR A 141 -7.96 7.54 2.54
CA THR A 141 -6.75 6.99 3.17
C THR A 141 -6.58 5.52 2.78
N VAL A 142 -7.67 4.75 2.77
CA VAL A 142 -7.68 3.37 2.27
C VAL A 142 -7.25 3.31 0.80
N MET A 143 -7.81 4.18 -0.07
CA MET A 143 -7.41 4.27 -1.47
C MET A 143 -5.91 4.54 -1.63
N LYS A 144 -5.35 5.49 -0.87
CA LYS A 144 -3.91 5.76 -0.90
C LYS A 144 -3.08 4.53 -0.51
N ILE A 145 -3.50 3.79 0.52
CA ILE A 145 -2.82 2.56 0.94
C ILE A 145 -2.86 1.53 -0.17
N PHE A 146 -4.03 1.34 -0.79
CA PHE A 146 -4.17 0.47 -1.95
C PHE A 146 -3.21 0.85 -3.07
N ASP A 147 -3.18 2.13 -3.48
CA ASP A 147 -2.28 2.62 -4.55
C ASP A 147 -0.78 2.47 -4.21
N MET A 148 -0.41 2.53 -2.93
CA MET A 148 0.99 2.34 -2.50
C MET A 148 1.42 0.86 -2.45
N CYS A 149 0.47 -0.05 -2.20
CA CYS A 149 0.77 -1.45 -1.91
C CYS A 149 0.43 -2.39 -3.07
N VAL A 150 -0.53 -2.01 -3.91
CA VAL A 150 -1.02 -2.81 -5.02
C VAL A 150 -0.48 -2.22 -6.31
N SER A 151 0.19 -3.06 -7.09
CA SER A 151 0.58 -2.75 -8.46
C SER A 151 -0.08 -3.76 -9.37
N TYR A 152 -0.59 -3.30 -10.50
CA TYR A 152 -1.08 -4.19 -11.53
C TYR A 152 0.11 -4.65 -12.38
N PRO A 153 0.27 -5.97 -12.62
CA PRO A 153 1.34 -6.44 -13.48
C PRO A 153 1.11 -5.91 -14.90
N VAL A 154 2.10 -5.19 -15.43
CA VAL A 154 2.10 -4.82 -16.85
C VAL A 154 2.43 -6.09 -17.64
N PRO A 155 1.57 -6.56 -18.56
CA PRO A 155 1.86 -7.74 -19.34
C PRO A 155 3.12 -7.53 -20.18
N VAL A 156 4.08 -8.44 -20.08
CA VAL A 156 5.36 -8.35 -20.80
C VAL A 156 5.25 -8.95 -22.21
N LYS A 157 4.23 -9.78 -22.44
CA LYS A 157 3.99 -10.51 -23.69
C LYS A 157 2.51 -10.47 -24.02
N LEU A 158 2.20 -10.50 -25.31
CA LEU A 158 0.82 -10.70 -25.75
C LEU A 158 0.39 -12.15 -25.45
N CYS A 159 -0.82 -12.34 -24.94
CA CYS A 159 -1.39 -13.68 -24.82
C CYS A 159 -1.64 -14.29 -26.20
N ARG A 160 -1.63 -15.64 -26.29
CA ARG A 160 -1.84 -16.36 -27.56
C ARG A 160 -3.24 -16.12 -28.14
N VAL A 161 -4.24 -16.13 -27.26
CA VAL A 161 -5.64 -15.85 -27.60
C VAL A 161 -6.17 -14.83 -26.60
N MET A 162 -6.38 -13.62 -27.08
CA MET A 162 -6.98 -12.53 -26.29
C MET A 162 -8.48 -12.52 -26.48
N GLN A 163 -9.23 -12.57 -25.39
CA GLN A 163 -10.66 -12.28 -25.40
C GLN A 163 -10.88 -10.81 -25.06
N ILE A 164 -11.83 -10.19 -25.75
CA ILE A 164 -12.18 -8.78 -25.60
C ILE A 164 -13.66 -8.73 -25.26
N ASP A 165 -13.99 -8.10 -24.15
CA ASP A 165 -15.38 -7.88 -23.73
C ASP A 165 -15.62 -6.43 -23.30
N GLU A 166 -16.89 -6.01 -23.28
CA GLU A 166 -17.32 -4.70 -22.81
C GLU A 166 -18.32 -4.85 -21.66
N THR A 167 -17.89 -4.43 -20.48
CA THR A 167 -18.73 -4.43 -19.27
C THR A 167 -19.16 -3.02 -18.92
N TYR A 168 -20.44 -2.88 -18.58
CA TYR A 168 -20.96 -1.67 -17.98
C TYR A 168 -20.32 -1.49 -16.59
N SER A 169 -19.57 -0.42 -16.41
CA SER A 169 -18.85 -0.12 -15.16
C SER A 169 -18.94 1.38 -14.85
N PHE A 170 -18.54 1.76 -13.63
CA PHE A 170 -18.63 3.12 -13.11
C PHE A 170 -18.13 4.15 -14.14
N LYS A 171 -18.91 5.20 -14.39
CA LYS A 171 -18.67 6.23 -15.42
C LYS A 171 -17.20 6.64 -15.46
N SER A 172 -16.51 6.35 -16.56
CA SER A 172 -15.32 7.10 -16.94
C SER A 172 -15.75 8.42 -17.60
N ASP A 173 -14.86 9.42 -17.65
CA ASP A 173 -15.16 10.70 -18.33
C ASP A 173 -15.53 10.50 -19.82
N ASP A 174 -15.07 9.40 -20.44
CA ASP A 174 -15.15 9.17 -21.89
C ASP A 174 -16.14 8.07 -22.34
N SER A 175 -16.62 7.22 -21.42
CA SER A 175 -17.45 6.05 -21.74
C SER A 175 -18.21 5.48 -20.53
N LYS A 176 -19.41 4.93 -20.79
CA LYS A 176 -20.20 4.13 -19.82
C LYS A 176 -19.75 2.67 -19.71
N TYR A 177 -18.95 2.23 -20.67
CA TYR A 177 -18.45 0.86 -20.78
C TYR A 177 -16.94 0.88 -20.69
N VAL A 178 -16.42 -0.13 -20.02
CA VAL A 178 -14.99 -0.40 -19.89
C VAL A 178 -14.68 -1.65 -20.70
N CYS A 179 -13.60 -1.62 -21.46
CA CYS A 179 -13.19 -2.73 -22.31
C CYS A 179 -12.20 -3.61 -21.53
N MET A 180 -12.58 -4.87 -21.30
CA MET A 180 -11.75 -5.85 -20.59
C MET A 180 -10.98 -6.70 -21.59
N LEU A 181 -9.68 -6.84 -21.37
CA LEU A 181 -8.82 -7.78 -22.07
C LEU A 181 -8.58 -8.98 -21.15
N LEU A 182 -8.86 -10.18 -21.64
CA LEU A 182 -8.67 -11.42 -20.89
C LEU A 182 -7.77 -12.37 -21.68
N ASP A 183 -6.92 -13.11 -20.98
CA ASP A 183 -6.15 -14.20 -21.55
C ASP A 183 -7.02 -15.47 -21.54
N TYR A 184 -7.31 -16.02 -22.71
CA TYR A 184 -8.11 -17.23 -22.84
C TYR A 184 -7.41 -18.44 -22.20
N ASP A 185 -6.09 -18.56 -22.31
CA ASP A 185 -5.38 -19.73 -21.81
C ASP A 185 -5.21 -19.65 -20.29
N ALA A 186 -4.88 -18.47 -19.76
CA ALA A 186 -4.70 -18.26 -18.32
C ALA A 186 -6.01 -18.01 -17.55
N GLN A 187 -7.11 -17.72 -18.25
CA GLN A 187 -8.40 -17.32 -17.67
C GLN A 187 -8.24 -16.14 -16.68
N SER A 188 -7.36 -15.19 -17.02
CA SER A 188 -7.01 -14.06 -16.17
C SER A 188 -7.12 -12.72 -16.91
N PRO A 189 -7.46 -11.62 -16.20
CA PRO A 189 -7.40 -10.28 -16.79
C PRO A 189 -5.99 -9.93 -17.25
N VAL A 190 -5.89 -9.39 -18.47
CA VAL A 190 -4.66 -8.83 -19.06
C VAL A 190 -4.60 -7.33 -18.85
N ASP A 191 -5.71 -6.63 -19.11
CA ASP A 191 -5.83 -5.18 -18.91
C ASP A 191 -7.29 -4.73 -18.90
N VAL A 192 -7.53 -3.52 -18.39
CA VAL A 192 -8.85 -2.88 -18.31
C VAL A 192 -8.74 -1.47 -18.91
N LEU A 193 -9.34 -1.30 -20.08
CA LEU A 193 -9.21 -0.08 -20.89
C LEU A 193 -10.43 0.83 -20.74
N PRO A 194 -10.23 2.16 -20.77
CA PRO A 194 -11.34 3.11 -20.60
C PRO A 194 -12.36 3.08 -21.74
N SER A 195 -11.99 2.62 -22.94
CA SER A 195 -12.94 2.36 -24.03
C SER A 195 -12.33 1.48 -25.13
N ARG A 196 -13.17 0.93 -26.01
CA ARG A 196 -12.76 0.20 -27.22
C ARG A 196 -12.43 1.11 -28.41
N LYS A 197 -12.26 2.42 -28.21
CA LYS A 197 -11.93 3.35 -29.30
C LYS A 197 -10.56 3.05 -29.88
N ARG A 198 -10.43 3.16 -31.21
CA ARG A 198 -9.18 2.88 -31.95
C ARG A 198 -7.96 3.61 -31.40
N SER A 199 -8.11 4.83 -30.91
CA SER A 199 -7.03 5.63 -30.33
C SER A 199 -6.39 4.98 -29.10
N ILE A 200 -7.19 4.36 -28.23
CA ILE A 200 -6.69 3.65 -27.04
C ILE A 200 -6.01 2.33 -27.45
N TRP A 201 -6.58 1.61 -28.42
CA TRP A 201 -5.97 0.38 -28.96
C TRP A 201 -4.58 0.60 -29.55
N GLN A 202 -4.35 1.74 -30.19
CA GLN A 202 -3.05 2.07 -30.77
C GLN A 202 -1.96 2.15 -29.68
N LEU A 203 -2.24 2.79 -28.55
CA LEU A 203 -1.30 2.91 -27.43
C LEU A 203 -0.88 1.53 -26.87
N ILE A 204 -1.83 0.59 -26.82
CA ILE A 204 -1.58 -0.78 -26.36
C ILE A 204 -0.72 -1.52 -27.36
N SER A 205 -1.05 -1.42 -28.65
CA SER A 205 -0.26 -2.06 -29.71
C SER A 205 1.19 -1.56 -29.73
N GLU A 206 1.44 -0.30 -29.35
CA GLU A 206 2.78 0.26 -29.19
C GLU A 206 3.51 -0.29 -27.95
N SER A 207 2.76 -0.66 -26.92
CA SER A 207 3.30 -1.28 -25.70
C SER A 207 3.71 -2.74 -25.88
N PHE A 208 3.27 -3.39 -26.98
CA PHE A 208 3.65 -4.76 -27.36
C PHE A 208 4.40 -4.80 -28.72
N PRO A 209 5.62 -4.26 -28.82
CA PRO A 209 6.33 -4.14 -30.10
C PRO A 209 6.72 -5.49 -30.72
N GLU A 210 6.89 -6.56 -29.92
CA GLU A 210 7.23 -7.91 -30.41
C GLU A 210 6.06 -8.61 -31.14
N ALA A 211 4.83 -8.11 -31.03
CA ALA A 211 3.67 -8.67 -31.75
C ALA A 211 3.63 -8.30 -33.24
N ARG A 212 4.64 -7.59 -33.76
CA ARG A 212 4.68 -7.10 -35.15
C ARG A 212 5.03 -8.16 -36.21
N GLU A 213 5.42 -9.38 -35.83
CA GLU A 213 5.88 -10.42 -36.77
C GLU A 213 5.03 -11.70 -36.83
N THR A 214 3.77 -11.67 -36.44
CA THR A 214 2.82 -12.70 -36.90
C THR A 214 1.88 -12.09 -37.90
N GLU A 215 2.08 -12.46 -39.18
CA GLU A 215 1.14 -12.24 -40.26
C GLU A 215 -0.27 -12.47 -39.72
N TRP A 216 -1.07 -11.40 -39.66
CA TRP A 216 -2.50 -11.53 -39.52
C TRP A 216 -2.98 -12.22 -40.80
N SER A 217 -2.98 -13.56 -40.81
CA SER A 217 -3.61 -14.32 -41.87
C SER A 217 -5.07 -13.94 -41.77
N THR A 218 -5.51 -13.03 -42.64
CA THR A 218 -6.91 -12.79 -42.93
C THR A 218 -7.45 -14.04 -43.61
N SER A 219 -7.55 -15.16 -42.88
CA SER A 219 -8.48 -16.21 -43.22
C SER A 219 -9.85 -15.57 -43.06
N ARG A 220 -10.38 -15.06 -44.17
CA ARG A 220 -11.77 -14.60 -44.29
C ARG A 220 -12.64 -15.66 -43.59
N PRO A 221 -13.63 -15.27 -42.76
CA PRO A 221 -14.62 -16.23 -42.35
C PRO A 221 -15.30 -16.72 -43.63
N ILE A 222 -15.11 -18.00 -43.96
CA ILE A 222 -15.90 -18.68 -44.98
C ILE A 222 -17.28 -18.89 -44.35
N CYS A 223 -18.06 -17.80 -44.29
CA CYS A 223 -19.50 -17.90 -44.14
C CYS A 223 -20.09 -18.14 -45.52
N THR A 224 -19.88 -19.34 -46.07
CA THR A 224 -20.75 -19.84 -47.14
C THR A 224 -21.98 -20.44 -46.49
N GLY A 225 -22.95 -19.59 -46.16
CA GLY A 225 -24.31 -20.06 -45.93
C GLY A 225 -24.87 -20.63 -47.24
N PRO A 226 -25.67 -21.71 -47.21
CA PRO A 226 -26.25 -22.28 -48.42
C PRO A 226 -27.24 -21.29 -49.03
N THR A 227 -27.05 -20.98 -50.30
CA THR A 227 -28.04 -20.34 -51.15
C THR A 227 -29.08 -21.38 -51.61
N GLY A 228 -30.36 -21.06 -51.44
CA GLY A 228 -31.52 -21.82 -51.95
C GLY A 228 -32.44 -22.28 -50.82
N ARG A 229 -33.76 -22.08 -50.84
CA ARG A 229 -34.73 -21.62 -51.85
C ARG A 229 -35.82 -20.83 -51.14
#